data_AF-A0A819PBU2-F1
#
_entry.id   AF-A0A819PBU2-F1
#
_cell.length_a   1.000
_cell.length_b   1.000
_cell.length_c   1.000
_cell.angle_alpha   90.00
_cell.angle_beta   90.00
_cell.angle_gamma   90.00
#
_symmetry.space_group_name_H-M   'P 1'
#
loop_
_entity.id
_entity.type
_entity.pdbx_description
1 polymer ?
#
loop_
_entity_poly.entity_id
_entity_poly.type
_entity_poly.pdbx_seq_one_letter_code
_entity_poly.pdbx_strand_id
1 'polypeptide(L)'
;MDFNNVCYGRSDDNDFQVAKQHFCSQILPRYLREFEQFLNKWPRRWLIGDELTVADFQFFEYLDHCWLMSNANDEWNVYPRVRSLMHQVRNLPELKDYFKSETFRNMPVNAKMAKFGAKVVTRDDSEHKHSTN
;
A
#
# COMPACT_ATOMS: atom_id res chain seq x y z
N MET A 1 -10.28 -8.85 2.02
CA MET A 1 -9.00 -8.66 2.73
C MET A 1 -9.29 -8.03 4.09
N ASP A 2 -8.57 -8.47 5.12
CA ASP A 2 -8.89 -8.15 6.53
C ASP A 2 -8.47 -6.75 7.00
N PHE A 3 -7.89 -5.92 6.14
CA PHE A 3 -7.35 -4.59 6.50
C PHE A 3 -8.38 -3.70 7.20
N ASN A 4 -9.61 -3.63 6.68
CA ASN A 4 -10.68 -2.84 7.29
C ASN A 4 -11.04 -3.36 8.70
N ASN A 5 -11.06 -4.68 8.88
CA ASN A 5 -11.33 -5.28 10.19
C ASN A 5 -10.19 -5.01 11.19
N VAL A 6 -8.94 -4.97 10.72
CA VAL A 6 -7.80 -4.54 11.55
C VAL A 6 -7.94 -3.08 11.96
N CYS A 7 -8.33 -2.19 11.04
CA CYS A 7 -8.44 -0.76 11.31
C CYS A 7 -9.62 -0.38 12.21
N TYR A 8 -10.76 -1.04 12.07
CA TYR A 8 -12.03 -0.59 12.68
C TYR A 8 -12.66 -1.60 13.65
N GLY A 9 -12.22 -2.86 13.65
CA GLY A 9 -12.88 -3.94 14.39
C GLY A 9 -12.36 -4.19 15.81
N ARG A 10 -11.49 -3.33 16.34
CA ARG A 10 -10.78 -3.55 17.61
C ARG A 10 -11.07 -2.46 18.62
N SER A 11 -11.47 -2.87 19.82
CA SER A 11 -11.91 -1.96 20.89
C SER A 11 -10.72 -1.32 21.61
N ASP A 12 -9.66 -2.08 21.89
CA ASP A 12 -8.45 -1.59 22.54
C ASP A 12 -7.20 -1.74 21.65
N ASP A 13 -6.09 -1.17 22.13
CA ASP A 13 -4.85 -1.06 21.37
C ASP A 13 -4.06 -2.38 21.35
N ASN A 14 -4.19 -3.24 22.36
CA ASN A 14 -3.52 -4.53 22.39
C ASN A 14 -4.11 -5.46 21.34
N ASP A 15 -5.44 -5.54 21.29
CA ASP A 15 -6.17 -6.29 20.27
C ASP A 15 -5.82 -5.81 18.85
N PHE A 16 -5.67 -4.48 18.69
CA PHE A 16 -5.21 -3.91 17.43
C PHE A 16 -3.79 -4.34 17.07
N GLN A 17 -2.82 -4.30 18.00
CA GLN A 17 -1.45 -4.72 17.69
C GLN A 17 -1.37 -6.19 17.31
N VAL A 18 -2.09 -7.06 18.02
CA VAL A 18 -2.16 -8.50 17.70
C VAL A 18 -2.77 -8.72 16.31
N ALA A 19 -3.89 -8.05 16.00
CA ALA A 19 -4.53 -8.14 14.70
C ALA A 19 -3.64 -7.59 13.57
N LYS A 20 -2.97 -6.45 13.79
CA LYS A 20 -2.01 -5.84 12.87
C LYS A 20 -0.85 -6.80 12.60
N GLN A 21 -0.25 -7.37 13.64
CA GLN A 21 0.86 -8.31 13.50
C GLN A 21 0.46 -9.56 12.73
N HIS A 22 -0.70 -10.15 13.03
CA HIS A 22 -1.21 -11.30 12.30
C HIS A 22 -1.49 -10.96 10.83
N PHE A 23 -2.13 -9.82 10.57
CA PHE A 23 -2.39 -9.35 9.22
C PHE A 23 -1.10 -9.16 8.42
N CYS A 24 -0.13 -8.40 8.96
CA CYS A 24 1.12 -8.11 8.26
C CYS A 24 1.99 -9.35 8.04
N SER A 25 2.03 -10.29 9.00
CA SER A 25 2.93 -11.46 8.90
C SER A 25 2.33 -12.67 8.18
N GLN A 26 0.99 -12.82 8.17
CA GLN A 26 0.34 -14.03 7.63
C GLN A 26 -0.58 -13.73 6.46
N ILE A 27 -1.42 -12.69 6.57
CA ILE A 27 -2.50 -12.45 5.60
C ILE A 27 -2.00 -11.66 4.40
N LEU A 28 -1.30 -10.56 4.64
CA LEU A 28 -0.79 -9.67 3.61
C LEU A 28 0.18 -10.39 2.64
N PRO A 29 1.17 -11.18 3.08
CA PRO A 29 2.09 -11.87 2.17
C PRO A 29 1.40 -12.90 1.26
N ARG A 30 0.27 -13.49 1.70
CA ARG A 30 -0.55 -14.37 0.85
C ARG A 30 -1.13 -13.59 -0.32
N TYR A 31 -1.78 -12.45 -0.05
CA TYR A 31 -2.39 -11.62 -1.09
C TYR A 31 -1.35 -10.98 -2.02
N LEU A 32 -0.22 -10.50 -1.47
CA LEU A 32 0.86 -9.97 -2.31
C LEU A 32 1.40 -11.02 -3.27
N ARG A 33 1.52 -12.28 -2.83
CA ARG A 33 1.90 -13.40 -3.70
C ARG A 33 0.86 -13.66 -4.80
N GLU A 34 -0.42 -13.66 -4.47
CA GLU A 34 -1.50 -13.85 -5.44
C GLU A 34 -1.53 -12.71 -6.48
N PHE A 35 -1.35 -11.45 -6.05
CA PHE A 35 -1.25 -10.31 -6.95
C PHE A 35 -0.01 -10.36 -7.83
N GLU A 36 1.14 -10.71 -7.26
CA GLU A 36 2.39 -10.88 -8.03
C GLU A 36 2.21 -11.98 -9.09
N GLN A 37 1.59 -13.11 -8.75
CA GLN A 37 1.28 -14.17 -9.71
C GLN A 37 0.33 -13.69 -10.80
N PHE A 38 -0.72 -12.94 -10.44
CA PHE A 38 -1.67 -12.38 -11.40
C PHE A 38 -0.99 -11.42 -12.39
N LEU A 39 -0.19 -10.47 -11.88
CA LEU A 39 0.53 -9.49 -12.68
C LEU A 39 1.61 -10.12 -13.58
N ASN A 40 2.19 -11.25 -13.17
CA ASN A 40 3.14 -12.01 -13.99
C ASN A 40 2.46 -12.88 -15.05
N LYS A 41 1.26 -13.42 -14.77
CA LYS A 41 0.53 -14.27 -15.73
C LYS A 41 0.16 -13.52 -17.00
N TRP A 42 -0.14 -12.23 -16.89
CA TRP A 42 -0.49 -11.36 -18.00
C TRP A 42 0.28 -10.05 -17.89
N PRO A 43 1.55 -10.01 -18.33
CA PRO A 43 2.41 -8.85 -18.14
C PRO A 43 1.92 -7.70 -19.01
N ARG A 44 1.20 -6.77 -18.38
CA ARG A 44 0.72 -5.52 -18.95
C ARG A 44 1.37 -4.34 -18.28
N ARG A 45 1.25 -3.16 -18.89
CA ARG A 45 1.73 -1.92 -18.26
C ARG A 45 0.98 -1.63 -16.96
N TRP A 46 -0.34 -1.75 -16.99
CA TRP A 46 -1.27 -1.49 -15.90
C TRP A 46 -2.02 -2.76 -15.49
N LEU A 47 -2.90 -2.66 -14.50
CA LEU A 47 -3.62 -3.80 -13.90
C LEU A 47 -4.43 -4.59 -14.94
N ILE A 48 -5.11 -3.89 -15.87
CA ILE A 48 -6.02 -4.49 -16.87
C ILE A 48 -5.70 -3.95 -18.28
N GLY A 49 -4.41 -4.01 -18.67
CA GLY A 49 -4.00 -3.67 -20.04
C GLY A 49 -2.95 -2.57 -20.10
N ASP A 50 -2.87 -1.93 -21.27
CA ASP A 50 -1.80 -0.98 -21.57
C ASP A 50 -2.20 0.49 -21.33
N GLU A 51 -3.49 0.73 -21.05
CA GLU A 51 -4.05 2.02 -20.67
C GLU A 51 -4.31 2.11 -19.16
N LEU A 52 -4.09 3.30 -18.60
CA LEU A 52 -4.32 3.58 -17.19
C LEU A 52 -5.82 3.72 -16.91
N THR A 53 -6.30 3.10 -15.84
CA THR A 53 -7.72 3.10 -15.47
C THR A 53 -7.93 3.47 -14.01
N VAL A 54 -9.18 3.75 -13.62
CA VAL A 54 -9.56 3.94 -12.22
C VAL A 54 -9.23 2.75 -11.32
N ALA A 55 -9.17 1.53 -11.88
CA ALA A 55 -8.83 0.32 -11.13
C ALA A 55 -7.38 0.34 -10.64
N ASP A 56 -6.46 0.95 -11.41
CA ASP A 56 -5.04 1.08 -11.04
C ASP A 56 -4.87 1.96 -9.81
N PHE A 57 -5.61 3.07 -9.75
CA PHE A 57 -5.59 3.97 -8.59
C PHE A 57 -6.19 3.32 -7.35
N GLN A 58 -7.32 2.61 -7.49
CA GLN A 58 -7.93 1.91 -6.35
C GLN A 58 -7.00 0.81 -5.81
N PHE A 59 -6.33 0.08 -6.70
CA PHE A 59 -5.38 -0.95 -6.32
C PHE A 59 -4.12 -0.36 -5.68
N PHE A 60 -3.57 0.70 -6.26
CA PHE A 60 -2.44 1.46 -5.71
C PHE A 60 -2.75 1.97 -4.30
N GLU A 61 -3.87 2.67 -4.10
CA GLU A 61 -4.27 3.22 -2.79
C GLU A 61 -4.34 2.12 -1.74
N TYR A 62 -4.98 1.00 -2.08
CA TYR A 62 -5.12 -0.13 -1.16
C TYR A 62 -3.75 -0.70 -0.77
N LEU A 63 -2.86 -0.90 -1.74
CA LEU A 63 -1.49 -1.37 -1.50
C LEU A 63 -0.67 -0.36 -0.70
N ASP A 64 -0.79 0.94 -0.98
CA ASP A 64 -0.11 2.02 -0.27
C ASP A 64 -0.51 2.05 1.22
N HIS A 65 -1.79 1.82 1.53
CA HIS A 65 -2.26 1.70 2.91
C HIS A 65 -1.70 0.46 3.62
N CYS A 66 -1.68 -0.70 2.94
CA CYS A 66 -1.04 -1.91 3.47
C CYS A 66 0.46 -1.72 3.68
N TRP A 67 1.15 -1.05 2.75
CA TRP A 67 2.58 -0.74 2.80
C TRP A 67 2.91 0.11 4.03
N LEU A 68 2.14 1.17 4.27
CA LEU A 68 2.28 2.00 5.48
C LEU A 68 1.98 1.21 6.76
N MET A 69 0.96 0.35 6.76
CA MET A 69 0.63 -0.48 7.92
C MET A 69 1.75 -1.47 8.26
N SER A 70 2.41 -2.05 7.25
CA SER A 70 3.58 -2.92 7.43
C SER A 70 4.89 -2.15 7.62
N ASN A 71 4.83 -0.86 7.97
CA ASN A 71 5.97 0.01 8.23
C ASN A 71 6.93 0.20 7.04
N ALA A 72 6.42 0.11 5.80
CA ALA A 72 7.20 0.32 4.59
C ALA A 72 8.50 -0.53 4.51
N ASN A 73 8.43 -1.80 4.91
CA ASN A 73 9.60 -2.68 5.06
C ASN A 73 10.06 -3.37 3.76
N ASP A 74 11.33 -3.71 3.64
CA ASP A 74 11.89 -4.32 2.42
C ASP A 74 11.34 -5.72 2.06
N GLU A 75 10.51 -6.32 2.91
CA GLU A 75 9.90 -7.64 2.65
C GLU A 75 9.05 -7.65 1.37
N TRP A 76 8.53 -6.49 0.95
CA TRP A 76 7.76 -6.41 -0.29
C TRP A 76 8.62 -6.47 -1.56
N ASN A 77 9.95 -6.35 -1.46
CA ASN A 77 10.85 -6.39 -2.62
C ASN A 77 10.85 -7.76 -3.31
N VAL A 78 10.33 -8.81 -2.66
CA VAL A 78 10.10 -10.12 -3.28
C VAL A 78 8.92 -10.13 -4.26
N TYR A 79 8.14 -9.04 -4.34
CA TYR A 79 7.00 -8.85 -5.25
C TYR A 79 7.27 -7.70 -6.23
N PRO A 80 8.21 -7.87 -7.18
CA PRO A 80 8.69 -6.80 -8.04
C PRO A 80 7.62 -6.23 -8.98
N ARG A 81 6.64 -7.03 -9.46
CA ARG A 81 5.56 -6.49 -10.28
C ARG A 81 4.61 -5.62 -9.48
N VAL A 82 4.26 -6.04 -8.26
CA VAL A 82 3.46 -5.22 -7.33
C VAL A 82 4.17 -3.90 -7.02
N ARG A 83 5.45 -3.97 -6.66
CA ARG A 83 6.27 -2.77 -6.39
C ARG A 83 6.40 -1.85 -7.61
N SER A 84 6.59 -2.42 -8.79
CA SER A 84 6.67 -1.65 -10.03
C SER A 84 5.37 -0.91 -10.32
N LEU A 85 4.20 -1.54 -10.17
CA LEU A 85 2.91 -0.89 -10.36
C LEU A 85 2.73 0.28 -9.38
N MET A 86 3.02 0.06 -8.09
CA MET A 86 2.94 1.13 -7.09
C MET A 86 3.86 2.31 -7.43
N HIS A 87 5.09 2.01 -7.84
CA HIS A 87 6.07 3.02 -8.25
C HIS A 87 5.62 3.79 -9.50
N GLN A 88 5.03 3.11 -10.49
CA GLN A 88 4.53 3.75 -11.71
C GLN A 88 3.41 4.75 -11.40
N VAL A 89 2.43 4.40 -10.56
CA VAL A 89 1.35 5.31 -10.16
C VAL A 89 1.91 6.49 -9.35
N ARG A 90 2.84 6.23 -8.41
CA ARG A 90 3.47 7.28 -7.59
C ARG A 90 4.22 8.32 -8.42
N ASN A 91 4.75 7.93 -9.57
CA ASN A 91 5.56 8.78 -10.45
C ASN A 91 4.80 9.30 -11.67
N LEU A 92 3.48 9.19 -11.71
CA LEU A 92 2.67 9.85 -12.75
C LEU A 92 2.94 11.37 -12.71
N PRO A 93 3.34 12.00 -13.83
CA PRO A 93 3.63 13.43 -13.87
C PRO A 93 2.49 14.30 -13.33
N GLU A 94 1.26 13.91 -13.61
CA GLU A 94 0.02 14.58 -13.20
C GLU A 94 -0.21 14.56 -11.69
N LEU A 95 0.36 13.58 -10.97
CA LEU A 95 0.23 13.44 -9.52
C LEU A 95 1.41 14.02 -8.73
N LYS A 96 2.47 14.44 -9.42
CA LYS A 96 3.71 14.89 -8.77
C LYS A 96 3.48 16.05 -7.80
N ASP A 97 2.67 17.02 -8.20
CA ASP A 97 2.35 18.18 -7.36
C ASP A 97 1.40 17.81 -6.22
N TYR A 98 0.46 16.89 -6.48
CA TYR A 98 -0.43 16.35 -5.46
C TYR A 98 0.34 15.67 -4.33
N PHE A 99 1.26 14.76 -4.65
CA PHE A 99 2.05 14.05 -3.63
C PHE A 99 2.99 14.97 -2.84
N LYS A 100 3.37 16.13 -3.39
CA LYS A 100 4.17 17.15 -2.68
C LYS A 100 3.33 18.13 -1.87
N SER A 101 2.03 18.20 -2.14
CA SER A 101 1.12 19.14 -1.49
C SER A 101 1.06 18.93 0.03
N GLU A 102 0.78 20.00 0.77
CA GLU A 102 0.50 19.89 2.21
C GLU A 102 -0.77 19.09 2.47
N THR A 103 -1.77 19.18 1.57
CA THR A 103 -3.00 18.39 1.64
C THR A 103 -2.69 16.91 1.73
N PHE A 104 -1.91 16.39 0.78
CA PHE A 104 -1.55 14.97 0.78
C PHE A 104 -0.73 14.58 2.01
N ARG A 105 0.26 15.39 2.40
CA ARG A 105 1.12 15.13 3.57
C ARG A 105 0.36 15.12 4.89
N ASN A 106 -0.70 15.91 4.99
CA ASN A 106 -1.50 16.04 6.22
C ASN A 106 -2.80 15.22 6.19
N MET A 107 -3.09 14.50 5.09
CA MET A 107 -4.30 13.69 4.99
C MET A 107 -4.15 12.39 5.78
N PRO A 108 -5.03 12.11 6.77
CA PRO A 108 -5.05 10.82 7.42
C PRO A 108 -5.47 9.73 6.43
N VAL A 109 -4.93 8.52 6.61
CA VAL A 109 -5.25 7.35 5.78
C VAL A 109 -6.69 6.88 5.99
N ASN A 110 -7.20 7.00 7.23
CA ASN A 110 -8.51 6.52 7.63
C ASN A 110 -9.29 7.55 8.43
N ALA A 111 -10.60 7.33 8.60
CA ALA A 111 -11.44 8.16 9.45
C ALA A 111 -11.00 8.11 10.93
N LYS A 112 -11.40 9.12 11.70
CA LYS A 112 -10.98 9.35 13.11
C LYS A 112 -11.22 8.17 14.07
N MET A 113 -12.15 7.28 13.73
CA MET A 113 -12.48 6.10 14.53
C MET A 113 -11.55 4.90 14.30
N ALA A 114 -10.66 4.96 13.31
CA ALA A 114 -9.73 3.87 13.02
C ALA A 114 -8.56 3.81 14.02
N LYS A 115 -8.11 2.59 14.33
CA LYS A 115 -6.89 2.33 15.10
C LYS A 115 -5.62 2.62 14.31
N PHE A 116 -5.66 2.44 12.98
CA PHE A 116 -4.56 2.77 12.07
C PHE A 116 -4.93 3.93 11.15
N GLY A 117 -4.05 4.92 11.02
CA GLY A 117 -4.20 5.95 10.01
C GLY A 117 -5.22 7.05 10.30
N ALA A 118 -5.85 7.04 11.48
CA ALA A 118 -6.71 8.14 11.94
C ALA A 118 -5.92 9.43 12.26
N LYS A 119 -4.64 9.28 12.59
CA LYS A 119 -3.64 10.36 12.64
C LYS A 119 -2.75 10.25 11.41
N VAL A 120 -2.13 11.36 11.02
CA VAL A 120 -1.17 11.39 9.91
C VAL A 120 -0.08 10.34 10.15
N VAL A 121 0.10 9.48 9.16
CA VAL A 121 1.19 8.50 9.13
C VAL A 121 2.30 9.12 8.29
N THR A 122 3.49 9.24 8.87
CA THR A 122 4.65 9.76 8.14
C THR A 122 4.96 8.83 6.98
N ARG A 123 4.92 9.38 5.76
CA ARG A 123 5.37 8.71 4.55
C ARG A 123 6.84 9.04 4.39
N ASP A 124 7.72 8.07 4.58
CA ASP A 124 9.11 8.25 4.20
C ASP A 124 9.19 8.12 2.67
N ASP A 125 9.15 9.28 2.00
CA ASP A 125 9.30 9.36 0.55
C ASP A 125 10.77 9.26 0.12
N SER A 126 11.71 9.02 1.05
CA SER A 126 13.06 8.67 0.66
C SER A 126 13.01 7.35 -0.10
N GLU A 127 13.36 7.42 -1.39
CA GLU A 127 13.50 6.27 -2.27
C GLU A 127 14.36 5.24 -1.54
N HIS A 128 13.74 4.18 -1.02
CA HIS A 128 14.46 3.00 -0.56
C HIS A 128 15.09 2.44 -1.83
N LYS A 129 16.35 2.82 -2.03
CA LYS A 129 17.16 2.51 -3.20
C LYS A 129 16.96 1.04 -3.52
N HIS A 130 16.39 0.77 -4.70
CA HIS A 130 16.41 -0.58 -5.24
C HIS A 130 17.88 -0.97 -5.36
N SER A 131 18.36 -1.84 -4.46
CA SER A 131 19.60 -2.56 -4.65
C SER A 131 19.42 -3.45 -5.88
N THR A 132 19.81 -2.93 -7.03
CA THR A 132 20.13 -3.74 -8.20
C THR A 132 21.36 -4.56 -7.85
N ASN A 133 21.16 -5.87 -7.64
CA ASN A 133 22.21 -6.86 -7.83
C ASN A 133 21.99 -7.52 -9.20
#